data_AF-A0A925BRY5-F1
#
_entry.id   AF-A0A925BRY5-F1
#
_cell.length_a   1.000
_cell.length_b   1.000
_cell.length_c   1.000
_cell.angle_alpha   90.00
_cell.angle_beta   90.00
_cell.angle_gamma   90.00
#
_symmetry.space_group_name_H-M   'P 1'
#
loop_
_entity.id
_entity.type
_entity.pdbx_description
1 polymer ?
#
loop_
_entity_poly.entity_id
_entity_poly.type
_entity_poly.pdbx_seq_one_letter_code
_entity_poly.pdbx_strand_id
1 'polypeptide(L)'
;KAARSQDYAKALQTSENLNLTAMPAKILERYYKAGWSWWTGDKTADVQQQMQAMLIEQRQRWQQLLTLKTQNTPDSRYQLASNWAGEGGWKNGYLPIWDGSRTYYLPTSYSTSQRYPVEADDRWDCRFWWVCDLSKRGESAVRQAYQSASQNAVALSLYQQLLDDSKTPPQLREKTLYMVAMTLLWQWENHDLGETARIHPPAGVPIGKQKVDSYTGESSPDIGSAYQTRIDGILTELQVRFPNSSYADDLLFSSYFLSDQPRYLQQLVQRYPNSDRAAEAQFLLAHRKSKPE
;
A
#
# COMPACT_ATOMS: atom_id res chain seq x y z
N LYS A 1 -2.64 3.07 -16.76
CA LYS A 1 -3.90 2.32 -16.55
C LYS A 1 -3.68 0.83 -16.78
N ALA A 2 -3.25 0.43 -17.97
CA ALA A 2 -2.97 -0.97 -18.32
C ALA A 2 -2.07 -1.70 -17.29
N ALA A 3 -0.92 -1.13 -16.93
CA ALA A 3 -0.03 -1.73 -15.93
C ALA A 3 -0.69 -1.91 -14.55
N ARG A 4 -1.48 -0.93 -14.10
CA ARG A 4 -2.24 -0.97 -12.83
C ARG A 4 -3.35 -2.04 -12.84
N SER A 5 -3.96 -2.29 -14.00
CA SER A 5 -4.89 -3.41 -14.21
C SER A 5 -4.17 -4.71 -14.57
N GLN A 6 -2.86 -4.78 -14.36
CA GLN A 6 -2.00 -5.94 -14.63
C GLN A 6 -2.03 -6.42 -16.09
N ASP A 7 -2.41 -5.54 -17.02
CA ASP A 7 -2.34 -5.77 -18.46
C ASP A 7 -0.99 -5.26 -18.98
N TYR A 8 0.05 -6.04 -18.69
CA TYR A 8 1.43 -5.69 -18.99
C TYR A 8 1.72 -5.68 -20.49
N ALA A 9 1.06 -6.55 -21.27
CA ALA A 9 1.15 -6.54 -22.72
C ALA A 9 0.65 -5.21 -23.29
N LYS A 10 -0.52 -4.74 -22.84
CA LYS A 10 -1.04 -3.43 -23.27
C LYS A 10 -0.19 -2.28 -22.73
N ALA A 11 0.39 -2.42 -21.53
CA ALA A 11 1.30 -1.42 -20.97
C ALA A 11 2.54 -1.25 -21.85
N LEU A 12 3.20 -2.36 -22.20
CA LEU A 12 4.36 -2.40 -23.10
C LEU A 12 4.01 -1.79 -24.46
N GLN A 13 2.93 -2.25 -25.10
CA GLN A 13 2.47 -1.73 -26.39
C GLN A 13 2.21 -0.22 -26.33
N THR A 14 1.47 0.25 -25.33
CA THR A 14 1.14 1.68 -25.20
C THR A 14 2.40 2.51 -24.94
N SER A 15 3.36 1.93 -24.23
CA SER A 15 4.57 2.63 -23.85
C SER A 15 5.63 2.65 -24.93
N GLU A 16 5.65 1.72 -25.88
CA GLU A 16 6.76 1.45 -26.81
C GLU A 16 7.37 2.72 -27.43
N ASN A 17 6.51 3.61 -27.93
CA ASN A 17 6.91 4.83 -28.64
C ASN A 17 6.80 6.11 -27.80
N LEU A 18 6.57 6.00 -26.49
CA LEU A 18 6.55 7.16 -25.61
C LEU A 18 7.96 7.69 -25.39
N ASN A 19 8.15 8.97 -25.72
CA ASN A 19 9.31 9.76 -25.37
C ASN A 19 8.89 10.90 -24.44
N LEU A 20 9.15 10.74 -23.14
CA LEU A 20 8.77 11.70 -22.11
C LEU A 20 9.67 12.94 -22.10
N THR A 21 10.85 12.91 -22.73
CA THR A 21 11.69 14.11 -22.91
C THR A 21 11.11 15.10 -23.92
N ALA A 22 10.24 14.62 -24.82
CA ALA A 22 9.51 15.46 -25.76
C ALA A 22 8.12 15.90 -25.24
N MET A 23 7.78 15.57 -23.99
CA MET A 23 6.51 15.98 -23.40
C MET A 23 6.41 17.52 -23.35
N PRO A 24 5.28 18.13 -23.76
CA PRO A 24 5.13 19.58 -23.65
C PRO A 24 5.32 20.07 -22.20
N ALA A 25 6.25 21.00 -21.99
CA ALA A 25 6.57 21.56 -20.67
C ALA A 25 5.32 22.08 -19.92
N LYS A 26 4.33 22.60 -20.64
CA LYS A 26 3.03 23.05 -20.09
C LYS A 26 2.27 21.98 -19.28
N ILE A 27 2.51 20.69 -19.53
CA ILE A 27 1.90 19.57 -18.78
C ILE A 27 2.48 19.51 -17.36
N LEU A 28 3.76 19.86 -17.23
CA LEU A 28 4.53 19.81 -15.98
C LEU A 28 4.68 21.19 -15.32
N GLU A 29 4.39 22.27 -16.03
CA GLU A 29 4.54 23.66 -15.58
C GLU A 29 3.73 23.95 -14.30
N ARG A 30 2.48 23.52 -14.20
CA ARG A 30 1.73 23.69 -12.95
C ARG A 30 2.29 22.88 -11.78
N TYR A 31 3.03 21.82 -12.07
CA TYR A 31 3.58 20.93 -11.06
C TYR A 31 4.97 21.37 -10.58
N TYR A 32 5.81 21.87 -11.50
CA TYR A 32 7.23 22.16 -11.24
C TYR A 32 7.64 23.62 -11.50
N LYS A 33 6.76 24.48 -12.06
CA LYS A 33 6.96 25.95 -12.18
C LYS A 33 6.09 26.76 -11.23
N ALA A 34 4.89 26.28 -10.87
CA ALA A 34 3.97 27.02 -10.01
C ALA A 34 4.22 26.78 -8.51
N GLY A 35 5.19 27.50 -7.94
CA GLY A 35 5.00 28.09 -6.61
C GLY A 35 5.05 27.20 -5.38
N TRP A 36 6.04 26.32 -5.24
CA TRP A 36 6.40 25.80 -3.92
C TRP A 36 7.73 26.42 -3.50
N SER A 37 7.69 27.30 -2.50
CA SER A 37 8.75 28.24 -2.09
C SER A 37 10.12 27.63 -1.76
N TRP A 38 10.24 26.31 -1.71
CA TRP A 38 11.47 25.57 -1.44
C TRP A 38 12.20 25.05 -2.70
N TRP A 39 11.59 25.12 -3.90
CA TRP A 39 12.23 24.73 -5.16
C TRP A 39 12.68 25.99 -5.89
N THR A 40 13.97 26.27 -5.87
CA THR A 40 14.56 27.35 -6.67
C THR A 40 14.87 26.84 -8.09
N GLY A 41 14.21 27.41 -9.11
CA GLY A 41 14.53 27.19 -10.54
C GLY A 41 13.53 26.31 -11.31
N ASP A 42 13.57 26.38 -12.66
CA ASP A 42 12.80 25.51 -13.56
C ASP A 42 13.43 24.11 -13.63
N LYS A 43 12.75 23.09 -13.10
CA LYS A 43 13.21 21.69 -13.10
C LYS A 43 12.57 20.82 -14.17
N THR A 44 11.84 21.41 -15.12
CA THR A 44 11.02 20.66 -16.07
C THR A 44 11.85 19.68 -16.89
N ALA A 45 13.02 20.10 -17.39
CA ALA A 45 13.91 19.23 -18.18
C ALA A 45 14.47 18.06 -17.37
N ASP A 46 14.93 18.31 -16.14
CA ASP A 46 15.45 17.28 -15.24
C ASP A 46 14.39 16.23 -14.90
N VAL A 47 13.18 16.69 -14.59
CA VAL A 47 12.02 15.83 -14.32
C VAL A 47 11.71 14.96 -15.54
N GLN A 48 11.67 15.54 -16.74
CA GLN A 48 11.41 14.80 -17.97
C GLN A 48 12.44 13.69 -18.21
N GLN A 49 13.73 13.97 -17.95
CA GLN A 49 14.79 12.97 -18.03
C GLN A 49 14.60 11.84 -17.00
N GLN A 50 14.28 12.18 -15.75
CA GLN A 50 14.00 11.20 -14.70
C GLN A 50 12.79 10.33 -15.03
N MET A 51 11.71 10.94 -15.52
CA MET A 51 10.52 10.23 -15.99
C MET A 51 10.85 9.27 -17.13
N GLN A 52 11.69 9.68 -18.09
CA GLN A 52 12.13 8.83 -19.20
C GLN A 52 12.97 7.65 -18.71
N ALA A 53 13.93 7.88 -17.80
CA ALA A 53 14.73 6.82 -17.20
C ALA A 53 13.86 5.80 -16.46
N MET A 54 12.87 6.27 -15.70
CA MET A 54 11.96 5.38 -15.01
C MET A 54 11.03 4.63 -15.97
N LEU A 55 10.55 5.25 -17.05
CA LEU A 55 9.75 4.55 -18.05
C LEU A 55 10.54 3.37 -18.65
N ILE A 56 11.85 3.52 -18.85
CA ILE A 56 12.71 2.42 -19.30
C ILE A 56 12.77 1.31 -18.24
N GLU A 57 13.00 1.64 -16.96
CA GLU A 57 12.95 0.67 -15.86
C GLU A 57 11.60 -0.05 -15.79
N GLN A 58 10.50 0.69 -15.95
CA GLN A 58 9.14 0.15 -15.92
C GLN A 58 8.86 -0.82 -17.06
N ARG A 59 9.34 -0.55 -18.27
CA ARG A 59 9.21 -1.48 -19.40
C ARG A 59 9.90 -2.81 -19.08
N GLN A 60 11.10 -2.78 -18.49
CA GLN A 60 11.80 -4.00 -18.08
C GLN A 60 11.01 -4.76 -17.00
N ARG A 61 10.48 -4.05 -15.99
CA ARG A 61 9.61 -4.65 -14.97
C ARG A 61 8.36 -5.27 -15.60
N TRP A 62 7.66 -4.56 -16.47
CA TRP A 62 6.46 -5.07 -17.13
C TRP A 62 6.74 -6.30 -17.99
N GLN A 63 7.91 -6.39 -18.63
CA GLN A 63 8.32 -7.60 -19.34
C GLN A 63 8.45 -8.80 -18.39
N GLN A 64 9.09 -8.61 -17.23
CA GLN A 64 9.21 -9.66 -16.20
C GLN A 64 7.85 -10.06 -15.65
N LEU A 65 7.00 -9.08 -15.30
CA LEU A 65 5.65 -9.33 -14.78
C LEU A 65 4.75 -10.01 -15.83
N LEU A 66 4.93 -9.71 -17.12
CA LEU A 66 4.26 -10.40 -18.21
C LEU A 66 4.69 -11.86 -18.29
N THR A 67 5.98 -12.15 -18.16
CA THR A 67 6.49 -13.53 -18.13
C THR A 67 5.87 -14.30 -16.97
N LEU A 68 5.87 -13.75 -15.75
CA LEU A 68 5.26 -14.37 -14.58
C LEU A 68 3.76 -14.62 -14.80
N LYS A 69 3.04 -13.61 -15.31
CA LYS A 69 1.61 -13.71 -15.62
C LYS A 69 1.32 -14.79 -16.68
N THR A 70 2.22 -14.99 -17.64
CA THR A 70 2.07 -15.98 -18.72
C THR A 70 2.39 -17.40 -18.25
N GLN A 71 3.40 -17.57 -17.38
CA GLN A 71 3.71 -18.87 -16.77
C GLN A 71 2.53 -19.40 -15.95
N ASN A 72 1.90 -18.51 -15.17
CA ASN A 72 0.67 -18.76 -14.43
C ASN A 72 0.68 -20.01 -13.51
N THR A 73 1.86 -20.48 -13.12
CA THR A 73 2.05 -21.47 -12.05
C THR A 73 1.77 -20.81 -10.69
N PRO A 74 1.45 -21.59 -9.64
CA PRO A 74 1.28 -21.05 -8.29
C PRO A 74 2.49 -20.18 -7.86
N ASP A 75 3.72 -20.64 -8.09
CA ASP A 75 4.93 -19.88 -7.76
C ASP A 75 5.05 -18.57 -8.54
N SER A 76 4.78 -18.59 -9.85
CA SER A 76 4.86 -17.37 -10.67
C SER A 76 3.80 -16.33 -10.28
N ARG A 77 2.59 -16.78 -9.90
CA ARG A 77 1.54 -15.93 -9.36
C ARG A 77 1.91 -15.36 -7.99
N TYR A 78 2.55 -16.15 -7.13
CA TYR A 78 3.06 -15.68 -5.84
C TYR A 78 4.17 -14.65 -6.01
N GLN A 79 5.09 -14.89 -6.95
CA GLN A 79 6.13 -13.92 -7.30
C GLN A 79 5.54 -12.65 -7.89
N LEU A 80 4.49 -12.75 -8.71
CA LEU A 80 3.78 -11.60 -9.26
C LEU A 80 3.19 -10.73 -8.13
N ALA A 81 2.49 -11.35 -7.17
CA ALA A 81 1.95 -10.65 -6.00
C ALA A 81 3.06 -10.02 -5.14
N SER A 82 4.14 -10.76 -4.89
CA SER A 82 5.30 -10.29 -4.11
C SER A 82 6.04 -9.13 -4.76
N ASN A 83 6.12 -9.08 -6.09
CA ASN A 83 6.69 -7.93 -6.80
C ASN A 83 5.86 -6.65 -6.61
N TRP A 84 4.56 -6.77 -6.34
CA TRP A 84 3.69 -5.62 -6.03
C TRP A 84 3.74 -5.23 -4.55
N ALA A 85 3.87 -6.19 -3.64
CA ALA A 85 3.96 -5.92 -2.19
C ALA A 85 5.33 -5.38 -1.77
N GLY A 86 6.40 -5.80 -2.45
CA GLY A 86 7.77 -5.48 -2.09
C GLY A 86 8.17 -4.04 -2.35
N GLU A 87 9.38 -3.71 -1.90
CA GLU A 87 9.99 -2.40 -2.11
C GLU A 87 10.01 -2.04 -3.61
N GLY A 88 9.55 -0.82 -3.92
CA GLY A 88 9.44 -0.37 -5.31
C GLY A 88 8.27 -0.97 -6.09
N GLY A 89 7.34 -1.72 -5.47
CA GLY A 89 6.16 -2.27 -6.13
C GLY A 89 5.29 -1.22 -6.83
N TRP A 90 5.28 0.03 -6.34
CA TRP A 90 4.62 1.17 -6.96
C TRP A 90 5.15 1.44 -8.36
N LYS A 91 6.43 1.16 -8.63
CA LYS A 91 7.00 1.28 -9.97
C LYS A 91 6.34 0.34 -10.97
N ASN A 92 5.62 -0.70 -10.54
CA ASN A 92 4.89 -1.57 -11.47
C ASN A 92 3.66 -0.88 -12.08
N GLY A 93 3.14 0.21 -11.48
CA GLY A 93 1.91 0.85 -11.92
C GLY A 93 1.95 2.37 -12.08
N TYR A 94 2.97 3.03 -11.52
CA TYR A 94 2.99 4.48 -11.33
C TYR A 94 4.28 5.10 -11.88
N LEU A 95 4.16 6.07 -12.78
CA LEU A 95 5.29 6.91 -13.19
C LEU A 95 5.66 7.89 -12.05
N PRO A 96 6.93 8.29 -11.92
CA PRO A 96 7.42 9.19 -10.89
C PRO A 96 7.04 10.62 -11.26
N ILE A 97 5.80 11.00 -11.01
CA ILE A 97 5.45 12.43 -10.91
C ILE A 97 5.41 12.79 -9.42
N TRP A 98 6.18 12.07 -8.61
CA TRP A 98 6.11 12.01 -7.15
C TRP A 98 7.49 12.36 -6.62
N ASP A 99 7.62 13.49 -5.93
CA ASP A 99 8.86 13.97 -5.29
C ASP A 99 9.07 13.33 -3.91
N GLY A 100 8.55 12.11 -3.71
CA GLY A 100 8.79 11.30 -2.52
C GLY A 100 7.80 11.49 -1.37
N SER A 101 6.93 12.51 -1.37
CA SER A 101 5.84 12.62 -0.39
C SER A 101 4.51 12.26 -1.03
N ARG A 102 3.93 11.13 -0.63
CA ARG A 102 2.69 10.59 -1.23
C ARG A 102 1.43 11.29 -0.73
N THR A 103 1.47 11.89 0.46
CA THR A 103 0.30 12.14 1.31
C THR A 103 -0.37 13.48 1.06
N TYR A 104 0.39 14.55 0.77
CA TYR A 104 -0.12 15.91 0.51
C TYR A 104 -0.83 16.08 -0.84
N TYR A 105 -0.94 14.99 -1.61
CA TYR A 105 -0.99 15.04 -3.07
C TYR A 105 -1.94 14.01 -3.69
N LEU A 106 -2.63 13.21 -2.87
CA LEU A 106 -3.62 12.29 -3.37
C LEU A 106 -4.94 13.04 -3.60
N PRO A 107 -5.66 12.79 -4.71
CA PRO A 107 -6.95 13.39 -5.03
C PRO A 107 -8.06 12.86 -4.11
N THR A 108 -7.95 13.17 -2.83
CA THR A 108 -8.71 12.52 -1.75
C THR A 108 -9.40 13.51 -0.83
N SER A 109 -9.56 14.76 -1.31
CA SER A 109 -10.32 15.84 -0.67
C SER A 109 -9.71 16.36 0.64
N TYR A 110 -8.38 16.45 0.75
CA TYR A 110 -7.77 17.10 1.93
C TYR A 110 -7.42 18.56 1.66
N SER A 111 -8.25 19.46 2.18
CA SER A 111 -7.82 20.79 2.57
C SER A 111 -7.05 20.67 3.89
N THR A 112 -5.72 20.83 3.86
CA THR A 112 -4.90 21.09 5.06
C THR A 112 -5.12 22.49 5.63
N SER A 113 -5.86 23.38 4.95
CA SER A 113 -6.03 24.74 5.42
C SER A 113 -7.37 24.90 6.16
N GLN A 114 -7.37 24.69 7.48
CA GLN A 114 -8.32 25.35 8.38
C GLN A 114 -8.19 26.90 8.37
N ARG A 115 -7.29 27.45 7.55
CA ARG A 115 -7.02 28.89 7.43
C ARG A 115 -7.97 29.64 6.48
N TYR A 116 -8.77 28.93 5.69
CA TYR A 116 -9.72 29.53 4.76
C TYR A 116 -11.09 28.84 4.89
N PRO A 117 -12.20 29.60 4.86
CA PRO A 117 -13.54 29.02 4.94
C PRO A 117 -13.73 28.04 3.79
N VAL A 118 -14.05 26.80 4.16
CA VAL A 118 -14.23 25.66 3.26
C VAL A 118 -15.56 25.86 2.55
N GLU A 119 -15.56 26.54 1.41
CA GLU A 119 -16.68 26.46 0.47
C GLU A 119 -16.75 25.03 -0.07
N ALA A 120 -17.98 24.55 -0.30
CA ALA A 120 -18.36 23.15 -0.61
C ALA A 120 -17.79 22.56 -1.91
N ASP A 121 -16.78 23.21 -2.48
CA ASP A 121 -16.10 22.87 -3.72
C ASP A 121 -14.64 22.46 -3.44
N ASP A 122 -14.46 21.41 -2.62
CA ASP A 122 -13.19 20.73 -2.26
C ASP A 122 -12.48 20.08 -3.47
N ARG A 123 -12.26 20.87 -4.51
CA ARG A 123 -11.64 20.55 -5.80
C ARG A 123 -10.13 20.79 -5.78
N TRP A 124 -9.53 21.15 -4.63
CA TRP A 124 -8.14 21.59 -4.58
C TRP A 124 -7.17 20.55 -5.16
N ASP A 125 -7.31 19.26 -4.88
CA ASP A 125 -6.33 18.28 -5.37
C ASP A 125 -6.46 18.00 -6.89
N CYS A 126 -7.65 17.63 -7.38
CA CYS A 126 -7.82 17.24 -8.79
C CYS A 126 -7.53 18.36 -9.80
N ARG A 127 -7.51 19.63 -9.37
CA ARG A 127 -7.14 20.78 -10.19
C ARG A 127 -5.65 20.84 -10.54
N PHE A 128 -4.79 20.22 -9.73
CA PHE A 128 -3.34 20.19 -9.94
C PHE A 128 -2.87 18.87 -10.55
N TRP A 129 -3.60 17.78 -10.29
CA TRP A 129 -3.26 16.45 -10.80
C TRP A 129 -3.88 16.18 -12.16
N TRP A 130 -3.08 16.17 -13.22
CA TRP A 130 -3.55 15.80 -14.57
C TRP A 130 -4.15 14.39 -14.62
N VAL A 131 -3.75 13.51 -13.69
CA VAL A 131 -4.30 12.17 -13.48
C VAL A 131 -5.73 12.18 -12.93
N CYS A 132 -6.30 13.35 -12.60
CA CYS A 132 -7.57 13.54 -11.92
C CYS A 132 -8.55 14.38 -12.75
N ASP A 133 -8.68 14.05 -14.04
CA ASP A 133 -9.62 14.72 -14.94
C ASP A 133 -11.09 14.50 -14.53
N LEU A 134 -11.61 15.43 -13.72
CA LEU A 134 -13.00 15.41 -13.23
C LEU A 134 -14.04 15.66 -14.33
N SER A 135 -13.63 16.14 -15.51
CA SER A 135 -14.55 16.27 -16.66
C SER A 135 -14.99 14.91 -17.21
N LYS A 136 -14.23 13.84 -16.92
CA LYS A 136 -14.48 12.48 -17.40
C LYS A 136 -15.04 11.53 -16.35
N ARG A 137 -14.91 11.86 -15.06
CA ARG A 137 -15.28 10.96 -13.95
C ARG A 137 -15.48 11.74 -12.65
N GLY A 138 -16.46 11.32 -11.84
CA GLY A 138 -16.67 11.88 -10.51
C GLY A 138 -15.53 11.55 -9.53
N GLU A 139 -15.43 12.32 -8.45
CA GLU A 139 -14.39 12.18 -7.42
C GLU A 139 -14.37 10.77 -6.79
N SER A 140 -15.55 10.17 -6.53
CA SER A 140 -15.65 8.81 -6.01
C SER A 140 -14.99 7.79 -6.94
N ALA A 141 -15.16 7.94 -8.26
CA ALA A 141 -14.54 7.06 -9.25
C ALA A 141 -13.02 7.27 -9.36
N VAL A 142 -12.54 8.51 -9.16
CA VAL A 142 -11.10 8.79 -9.04
C VAL A 142 -10.54 8.08 -7.81
N ARG A 143 -11.14 8.28 -6.64
CA ARG A 143 -10.71 7.68 -5.37
C ARG A 143 -10.69 6.16 -5.43
N GLN A 144 -11.77 5.55 -5.91
CA GLN A 144 -11.86 4.09 -6.06
C GLN A 144 -10.77 3.56 -7.01
N ALA A 145 -10.49 4.25 -8.11
CA ALA A 145 -9.43 3.87 -9.04
C ALA A 145 -8.02 4.03 -8.45
N TYR A 146 -7.82 4.87 -7.43
CA TYR A 146 -6.57 4.97 -6.69
C TYR A 146 -6.44 3.84 -5.66
N GLN A 147 -7.51 3.59 -4.90
CA GLN A 147 -7.58 2.51 -3.91
C GLN A 147 -7.35 1.16 -4.56
N SER A 148 -8.13 0.82 -5.59
CA SER A 148 -8.07 -0.48 -6.26
C SER A 148 -6.77 -0.72 -7.02
N ALA A 149 -6.02 0.34 -7.29
CA ALA A 149 -4.81 0.28 -8.08
C ALA A 149 -3.54 0.51 -7.25
N SER A 150 -3.66 0.77 -5.94
CA SER A 150 -2.50 0.95 -5.07
C SER A 150 -1.64 -0.32 -5.10
N GLN A 151 -0.33 -0.19 -4.90
CA GLN A 151 0.57 -1.34 -5.02
C GLN A 151 0.14 -2.49 -4.10
N ASN A 152 -0.25 -2.15 -2.87
CA ASN A 152 -0.68 -3.08 -1.85
C ASN A 152 -2.05 -3.67 -2.17
N ALA A 153 -3.01 -2.87 -2.67
CA ALA A 153 -4.31 -3.38 -3.07
C ALA A 153 -4.19 -4.39 -4.21
N VAL A 154 -3.31 -4.13 -5.19
CA VAL A 154 -3.00 -5.07 -6.27
C VAL A 154 -2.36 -6.34 -5.71
N ALA A 155 -1.36 -6.21 -4.82
CA ALA A 155 -0.71 -7.35 -4.19
C ALA A 155 -1.68 -8.22 -3.39
N LEU A 156 -2.50 -7.60 -2.52
CA LEU A 156 -3.50 -8.27 -1.71
C LEU A 156 -4.55 -8.99 -2.58
N SER A 157 -4.98 -8.37 -3.68
CA SER A 157 -5.89 -9.03 -4.64
C SER A 157 -5.24 -10.25 -5.29
N LEU A 158 -3.97 -10.15 -5.71
CA LEU A 158 -3.24 -11.27 -6.31
C LEU A 158 -2.98 -12.41 -5.31
N TYR A 159 -2.65 -12.09 -4.06
CA TYR A 159 -2.53 -13.08 -2.99
C TYR A 159 -3.88 -13.74 -2.68
N GLN A 160 -4.99 -12.99 -2.65
CA GLN A 160 -6.31 -13.57 -2.44
C GLN A 160 -6.67 -14.58 -3.54
N GLN A 161 -6.37 -14.28 -4.81
CA GLN A 161 -6.57 -15.23 -5.91
C GLN A 161 -5.79 -16.54 -5.73
N LEU A 162 -4.61 -16.51 -5.09
CA LEU A 162 -3.85 -17.71 -4.74
C LEU A 162 -4.50 -18.50 -3.61
N LEU A 163 -5.01 -17.81 -2.59
CA LEU A 163 -5.70 -18.45 -1.45
C LEU A 163 -7.03 -19.09 -1.87
N ASP A 164 -7.74 -18.48 -2.81
CA ASP A 164 -9.00 -18.98 -3.35
C ASP A 164 -8.80 -20.19 -4.29
N ASP A 165 -7.61 -20.35 -4.86
CA ASP A 165 -7.29 -21.46 -5.76
C ASP A 165 -6.93 -22.74 -4.98
N SER A 166 -7.78 -23.76 -5.10
CA SER A 166 -7.57 -25.07 -4.45
C SER A 166 -6.34 -25.81 -4.95
N LYS A 167 -5.76 -25.42 -6.09
CA LYS A 167 -4.54 -26.01 -6.65
C LYS A 167 -3.26 -25.40 -6.06
N THR A 168 -3.36 -24.32 -5.30
CA THR A 168 -2.20 -23.71 -4.62
C THR A 168 -1.66 -24.67 -3.54
N PRO A 169 -0.39 -25.10 -3.62
CA PRO A 169 0.20 -26.04 -2.65
C PRO A 169 0.13 -25.52 -1.21
N PRO A 170 0.00 -26.38 -0.19
CA PRO A 170 -0.13 -25.97 1.21
C PRO A 170 0.98 -25.02 1.68
N GLN A 171 2.24 -25.34 1.38
CA GLN A 171 3.40 -24.49 1.74
C GLN A 171 3.31 -23.09 1.14
N LEU A 172 2.84 -22.98 -0.10
CA LEU A 172 2.68 -21.69 -0.77
C LEU A 172 1.47 -20.93 -0.23
N ARG A 173 0.40 -21.63 0.14
CA ARG A 173 -0.78 -21.05 0.81
C ARG A 173 -0.42 -20.47 2.17
N GLU A 174 0.36 -21.19 2.96
CA GLU A 174 0.92 -20.72 4.24
C GLU A 174 1.73 -19.43 4.05
N LYS A 175 2.70 -19.45 3.12
CA LYS A 175 3.51 -18.28 2.77
C LYS A 175 2.67 -17.11 2.25
N THR A 176 1.60 -17.40 1.51
CA THR A 176 0.69 -16.39 0.97
C THR A 176 -0.11 -15.72 2.08
N LEU A 177 -0.64 -16.48 3.05
CA LEU A 177 -1.32 -15.93 4.22
C LEU A 177 -0.39 -14.98 4.99
N TYR A 178 0.86 -15.41 5.23
CA TYR A 178 1.86 -14.56 5.87
C TYR A 178 2.10 -13.26 5.09
N MET A 179 2.27 -13.33 3.76
CA MET A 179 2.49 -12.14 2.95
C MET A 179 1.29 -11.19 2.91
N VAL A 180 0.05 -11.70 3.00
CA VAL A 180 -1.14 -10.85 3.16
C VAL A 180 -1.03 -10.05 4.47
N ALA A 181 -0.71 -10.71 5.58
CA ALA A 181 -0.54 -10.04 6.87
C ALA A 181 0.62 -9.03 6.84
N MET A 182 1.77 -9.41 6.28
CA MET A 182 2.92 -8.50 6.16
C MET A 182 2.65 -7.30 5.26
N THR A 183 1.88 -7.46 4.18
CA THR A 183 1.49 -6.34 3.32
C THR A 183 0.58 -5.36 4.08
N LEU A 184 -0.33 -5.89 4.91
CA LEU A 184 -1.19 -5.07 5.77
C LEU A 184 -0.40 -4.36 6.87
N LEU A 185 0.51 -5.06 7.54
CA LEU A 185 1.42 -4.47 8.54
C LEU A 185 2.27 -3.35 7.93
N TRP A 186 2.92 -3.62 6.80
CA TRP A 186 3.72 -2.62 6.11
C TRP A 186 2.88 -1.40 5.71
N GLN A 187 1.65 -1.62 5.26
CA GLN A 187 0.72 -0.53 4.93
C GLN A 187 0.40 0.34 6.15
N TRP A 188 0.17 -0.28 7.31
CA TRP A 188 -0.09 0.42 8.57
C TRP A 188 1.12 1.21 9.07
N GLU A 189 2.31 0.61 9.02
CA GLU A 189 3.53 1.20 9.59
C GLU A 189 4.14 2.32 8.72
N ASN A 190 3.89 2.30 7.41
CA ASN A 190 4.60 3.16 6.45
C ASN A 190 3.73 4.26 5.82
N HIS A 191 2.47 4.41 6.24
CA HIS A 191 1.60 5.50 5.79
C HIS A 191 0.96 6.19 6.99
N ASP A 192 0.77 7.50 6.90
CA ASP A 192 0.03 8.21 7.95
C ASP A 192 -1.42 7.73 8.02
N LEU A 193 -2.06 7.95 9.17
CA LEU A 193 -3.44 7.50 9.43
C LEU A 193 -4.44 8.06 8.41
N GLY A 194 -4.25 9.29 7.94
CA GLY A 194 -5.13 9.93 6.97
C GLY A 194 -5.03 9.30 5.59
N GLU A 195 -3.81 9.00 5.10
CA GLU A 195 -3.63 8.22 3.88
C GLU A 195 -4.18 6.80 4.05
N THR A 196 -3.87 6.16 5.18
CA THR A 196 -4.27 4.79 5.50
C THR A 196 -5.79 4.62 5.42
N ALA A 197 -6.53 5.50 6.11
CA ALA A 197 -7.98 5.58 6.08
C ALA A 197 -8.58 5.72 4.68
N ARG A 198 -7.94 6.50 3.82
CA ARG A 198 -8.55 6.96 2.57
C ARG A 198 -8.16 6.12 1.38
N ILE A 199 -6.94 5.62 1.32
CA ILE A 199 -6.38 4.96 0.14
C ILE A 199 -6.10 3.48 0.39
N HIS A 200 -5.92 3.13 1.66
CA HIS A 200 -5.42 1.84 2.08
C HIS A 200 -6.28 1.20 3.18
N PRO A 201 -7.62 1.34 3.21
CA PRO A 201 -8.39 0.65 4.23
C PRO A 201 -8.25 -0.88 4.04
N PRO A 202 -8.16 -1.67 5.13
CA PRO A 202 -8.25 -3.11 5.01
C PRO A 202 -9.63 -3.51 4.48
N ALA A 203 -9.73 -4.66 3.83
CA ALA A 203 -10.98 -5.11 3.21
C ALA A 203 -12.12 -5.17 4.25
N GLY A 204 -13.30 -4.68 3.88
CA GLY A 204 -14.49 -4.66 4.74
C GLY A 204 -14.64 -3.43 5.64
N VAL A 205 -13.66 -2.53 5.69
CA VAL A 205 -13.79 -1.24 6.40
C VAL A 205 -14.53 -0.22 5.52
N PRO A 206 -15.66 0.36 5.98
CA PRO A 206 -16.40 1.36 5.23
C PRO A 206 -15.54 2.57 4.87
N ILE A 207 -15.58 2.94 3.60
CA ILE A 207 -14.84 4.05 3.01
C ILE A 207 -15.75 5.28 3.02
N GLY A 208 -15.55 6.23 3.91
CA GLY A 208 -16.32 7.47 3.87
C GLY A 208 -16.15 8.36 5.10
N LYS A 209 -16.11 9.68 4.85
CA LYS A 209 -15.96 10.82 5.80
C LYS A 209 -15.53 10.41 7.21
N GLN A 210 -14.38 9.76 7.32
CA GLN A 210 -13.77 9.52 8.60
C GLN A 210 -13.32 10.89 9.08
N LYS A 211 -13.98 11.41 10.13
CA LYS A 211 -13.48 12.55 10.86
C LYS A 211 -12.18 12.08 11.50
N VAL A 212 -11.06 12.43 10.87
CA VAL A 212 -9.78 12.47 11.55
C VAL A 212 -9.82 13.75 12.36
N ASP A 213 -9.85 13.64 13.68
CA ASP A 213 -9.73 14.81 14.54
C ASP A 213 -8.35 15.46 14.28
N SER A 214 -8.35 16.73 13.85
CA SER A 214 -7.13 17.45 13.48
C SER A 214 -6.21 17.74 14.66
N TYR A 215 -6.69 17.62 15.90
CA TYR A 215 -5.95 17.87 17.14
C TYR A 215 -5.48 16.58 17.82
N THR A 216 -6.24 15.49 17.74
CA THR A 216 -5.89 14.21 18.40
C THR A 216 -5.41 13.12 17.45
N GLY A 217 -5.68 13.25 16.14
CA GLY A 217 -5.38 12.20 15.14
C GLY A 217 -6.31 10.98 15.21
N GLU A 218 -7.34 11.00 16.07
CA GLU A 218 -8.26 9.89 16.22
C GLU A 218 -9.22 9.77 15.05
N SER A 219 -9.41 8.54 14.56
CA SER A 219 -10.36 8.17 13.50
C SER A 219 -11.50 7.31 14.07
N SER A 220 -12.74 7.55 13.64
CA SER A 220 -13.86 6.64 13.87
C SER A 220 -14.15 5.79 12.62
N PRO A 221 -14.32 4.44 12.71
CA PRO A 221 -13.88 3.54 13.77
C PRO A 221 -12.36 3.34 13.71
N ASP A 222 -11.74 2.97 14.84
CA ASP A 222 -10.30 2.76 14.99
C ASP A 222 -9.75 1.86 13.86
N ILE A 223 -9.19 2.47 12.82
CA ILE A 223 -8.66 1.76 11.67
C ILE A 223 -7.56 0.78 12.09
N GLY A 224 -6.82 1.10 13.16
CA GLY A 224 -5.85 0.21 13.78
C GLY A 224 -6.50 -1.09 14.26
N SER A 225 -7.63 -1.00 14.94
CA SER A 225 -8.42 -2.19 15.34
C SER A 225 -8.86 -3.04 14.14
N ALA A 226 -9.17 -2.43 13.00
CA ALA A 226 -9.56 -3.15 11.79
C ALA A 226 -8.38 -3.88 11.14
N TYR A 227 -7.20 -3.24 11.11
CA TYR A 227 -5.96 -3.91 10.72
C TYR A 227 -5.64 -5.06 11.65
N GLN A 228 -5.67 -4.84 12.96
CA GLN A 228 -5.42 -5.87 13.96
C GLN A 228 -6.38 -7.03 13.80
N THR A 229 -7.69 -6.77 13.65
CA THR A 229 -8.71 -7.80 13.44
C THR A 229 -8.43 -8.63 12.19
N ARG A 230 -8.03 -7.98 11.09
CA ARG A 230 -7.70 -8.68 9.85
C ARG A 230 -6.45 -9.56 10.01
N ILE A 231 -5.43 -9.06 10.69
CA ILE A 231 -4.19 -9.80 10.97
C ILE A 231 -4.47 -10.95 11.93
N ASP A 232 -5.27 -10.75 12.98
CA ASP A 232 -5.71 -11.80 13.93
C ASP A 232 -6.45 -12.94 13.21
N GLY A 233 -7.29 -12.62 12.23
CA GLY A 233 -7.97 -13.61 11.41
C GLY A 233 -6.98 -14.46 10.60
N ILE A 234 -5.96 -13.84 10.00
CA ILE A 234 -4.90 -14.54 9.25
C ILE A 234 -4.05 -15.38 10.20
N LEU A 235 -3.68 -14.83 11.36
CA LEU A 235 -2.94 -15.54 12.40
C LEU A 235 -3.71 -16.78 12.85
N THR A 236 -5.01 -16.64 13.14
CA THR A 236 -5.87 -17.76 13.52
C THR A 236 -5.90 -18.83 12.41
N GLU A 237 -6.04 -18.42 11.15
CA GLU A 237 -6.02 -19.36 10.03
C GLU A 237 -4.67 -20.09 9.92
N LEU A 238 -3.56 -19.36 10.04
CA LEU A 238 -2.21 -19.94 10.05
C LEU A 238 -2.07 -20.95 11.19
N GLN A 239 -2.49 -20.59 12.40
CA GLN A 239 -2.38 -21.44 13.58
C GLN A 239 -3.21 -22.73 13.47
N VAL A 240 -4.41 -22.65 12.87
CA VAL A 240 -5.32 -23.80 12.70
C VAL A 240 -4.88 -24.71 11.55
N ARG A 241 -4.52 -24.13 10.40
CA ARG A 241 -4.21 -24.89 9.18
C ARG A 241 -2.74 -25.32 9.09
N PHE A 242 -1.85 -24.58 9.74
CA PHE A 242 -0.40 -24.77 9.70
C PHE A 242 0.17 -24.69 11.13
N PRO A 243 -0.10 -25.70 11.98
CA PRO A 243 0.23 -25.64 13.42
C PRO A 243 1.73 -25.51 13.73
N ASN A 244 2.61 -25.85 12.78
CA ASN A 244 4.06 -25.73 12.92
C ASN A 244 4.64 -24.52 12.14
N SER A 245 3.80 -23.56 11.76
CA SER A 245 4.20 -22.40 10.97
C SER A 245 5.05 -21.42 11.79
N SER A 246 6.30 -21.20 11.38
CA SER A 246 7.13 -20.13 11.95
C SER A 246 6.57 -18.73 11.63
N TYR A 247 5.79 -18.60 10.56
CA TYR A 247 5.14 -17.34 10.19
C TYR A 247 4.05 -16.93 11.18
N ALA A 248 3.36 -17.88 11.81
CA ALA A 248 2.41 -17.58 12.87
C ALA A 248 3.13 -16.92 14.07
N ASP A 249 4.36 -17.34 14.34
CA ASP A 249 5.16 -16.87 15.46
C ASP A 249 5.64 -15.44 15.21
N ASP A 250 6.14 -15.17 14.00
CA ASP A 250 6.51 -13.81 13.59
C ASP A 250 5.31 -12.85 13.66
N LEU A 251 4.11 -13.30 13.23
CA LEU A 251 2.90 -12.49 13.32
C LEU A 251 2.39 -12.28 14.75
N LEU A 252 2.68 -13.18 15.69
CA LEU A 252 2.39 -12.95 17.12
C LEU A 252 3.23 -11.78 17.66
N PHE A 253 4.52 -11.70 17.31
CA PHE A 253 5.33 -10.54 17.66
C PHE A 253 4.83 -9.27 16.98
N SER A 254 4.57 -9.29 15.67
CA SER A 254 4.05 -8.12 14.98
C SER A 254 2.71 -7.64 15.56
N SER A 255 1.82 -8.55 15.92
CA SER A 255 0.54 -8.23 16.57
C SER A 255 0.72 -7.63 17.97
N TYR A 256 1.72 -8.09 18.72
CA TYR A 256 2.10 -7.45 19.98
C TYR A 256 2.57 -6.01 19.76
N PHE A 257 3.47 -5.76 18.80
CA PHE A 257 3.95 -4.39 18.53
C PHE A 257 2.86 -3.47 17.97
N LEU A 258 1.90 -4.04 17.22
CA LEU A 258 0.77 -3.30 16.67
C LEU A 258 -0.23 -2.84 17.74
N SER A 259 -0.50 -3.68 18.76
CA SER A 259 -1.59 -3.45 19.72
C SER A 259 -1.18 -3.31 21.18
N ASP A 260 0.08 -3.60 21.52
CA ASP A 260 0.60 -3.68 22.89
C ASP A 260 -0.19 -4.67 23.79
N GLN A 261 -0.84 -5.67 23.20
CA GLN A 261 -1.59 -6.67 23.97
C GLN A 261 -0.71 -7.85 24.37
N PRO A 262 -0.49 -8.10 25.68
CA PRO A 262 0.43 -9.13 26.16
C PRO A 262 -0.01 -10.55 25.78
N ARG A 263 -1.29 -10.75 25.44
CA ARG A 263 -1.83 -12.07 25.06
C ARG A 263 -1.09 -12.71 23.88
N TYR A 264 -0.56 -11.91 22.94
CA TYR A 264 0.18 -12.45 21.80
C TYR A 264 1.53 -13.04 22.23
N LEU A 265 2.25 -12.37 23.13
CA LEU A 265 3.48 -12.90 23.73
C LEU A 265 3.20 -14.12 24.62
N GLN A 266 2.10 -14.10 25.38
CA GLN A 266 1.69 -15.25 26.19
C GLN A 266 1.42 -16.49 25.32
N GLN A 267 0.79 -16.33 24.16
CA GLN A 267 0.59 -17.43 23.22
C GLN A 267 1.91 -18.01 22.69
N LEU A 268 2.92 -17.16 22.38
CA LEU A 268 4.25 -17.63 21.99
C LEU A 268 4.88 -18.51 23.07
N VAL A 269 4.83 -18.05 24.33
CA VAL A 269 5.39 -18.81 25.47
C VAL A 269 4.66 -20.13 25.67
N GLN A 270 3.33 -20.15 25.56
CA GLN A 270 2.53 -21.37 25.73
C GLN A 270 2.78 -22.38 24.61
N ARG A 271 2.97 -21.91 23.38
CA ARG A 271 3.08 -22.77 22.20
C ARG A 271 4.49 -23.32 21.99
N TYR A 272 5.53 -22.55 22.35
CA TYR A 272 6.93 -22.93 22.13
C TYR A 272 7.80 -22.71 23.37
N PRO A 273 7.49 -23.33 24.52
CA PRO A 273 8.06 -22.98 25.81
C PRO A 273 9.60 -23.05 25.89
N ASN A 274 10.24 -23.83 25.01
CA ASN A 274 11.68 -24.05 24.99
C ASN A 274 12.39 -23.40 23.79
N SER A 275 11.78 -22.41 23.13
CA SER A 275 12.36 -21.74 21.96
C SER A 275 13.01 -20.40 22.31
N ASP A 276 13.96 -19.96 21.49
CA ASP A 276 14.53 -18.60 21.58
C ASP A 276 13.44 -17.51 21.49
N ARG A 277 12.39 -17.77 20.69
CA ARG A 277 11.22 -16.88 20.58
C ARG A 277 10.42 -16.79 21.88
N ALA A 278 10.27 -17.89 22.62
CA ALA A 278 9.63 -17.83 23.93
C ALA A 278 10.49 -17.09 24.96
N ALA A 279 11.82 -17.22 24.89
CA ALA A 279 12.72 -16.43 25.73
C ALA A 279 12.60 -14.91 25.42
N GLU A 280 12.55 -14.53 24.14
CA GLU A 280 12.31 -13.15 23.69
C GLU A 280 10.93 -12.64 24.18
N ALA A 281 9.88 -13.44 24.03
CA ALA A 281 8.53 -13.09 24.50
C ALA A 281 8.47 -12.93 26.04
N GLN A 282 9.13 -13.79 26.81
CA GLN A 282 9.24 -13.69 28.26
C GLN A 282 10.00 -12.42 28.68
N PHE A 283 11.11 -12.13 27.99
CA PHE A 283 11.87 -10.91 28.22
C PHE A 283 10.99 -9.67 28.00
N LEU A 284 10.29 -9.59 26.86
CA LEU A 284 9.38 -8.48 26.56
C LEU A 284 8.26 -8.35 27.60
N LEU A 285 7.63 -9.46 28.00
CA LEU A 285 6.59 -9.48 29.04
C LEU A 285 7.09 -8.93 30.39
N ALA A 286 8.30 -9.32 30.80
CA ALA A 286 8.91 -8.86 32.05
C ALA A 286 9.31 -7.37 32.04
N HIS A 287 9.60 -6.82 30.86
CA HIS A 287 10.07 -5.44 30.69
C HIS A 287 8.99 -4.49 30.12
N ARG A 288 7.71 -4.90 30.14
CA ARG A 288 6.61 -4.01 29.76
C ARG A 288 6.57 -2.83 30.71
N LYS A 289 6.72 -1.61 30.17
CA LYS A 289 6.38 -0.39 30.91
C LYS A 289 4.87 -0.39 31.13
N SER A 290 4.42 -0.32 32.38
CA SER A 290 3.02 -0.01 32.66
C SER A 290 2.69 1.33 31.99
N LYS A 291 1.69 1.35 31.11
CA LYS A 291 1.11 2.63 30.69
C LYS A 291 0.55 3.28 31.96
N PRO A 292 0.83 4.57 32.22
CA PRO A 292 0.14 5.28 33.29
C PRO A 292 -1.36 5.26 32.97
N GLU A 293 -2.16 4.88 33.96
CA GLU A 293 -3.63 4.91 33.93
C GLU A 293 -4.16 6.34 33.75
#